data_AF-A0A1J6I6B4-F1
#
_entry.id   AF-A0A1J6I6B4-F1
#
_cell.length_a   1.000
_cell.length_b   1.000
_cell.length_c   1.000
_cell.angle_alpha   90.00
_cell.angle_beta   90.00
_cell.angle_gamma   90.00
#
_symmetry.space_group_name_H-M   'P 1'
#
loop_
_entity.id
_entity.type
_entity.pdbx_description
1 polymer ?
#
loop_
_entity_poly.entity_id
_entity_poly.type
_entity_poly.pdbx_seq_one_letter_code
_entity_poly.pdbx_strand_id
1 'polypeptide(L)'
;MGSSSDEDEMREAMHTLSSDEMREATHTLFVAMELCTSTLHARLEAEIEKVPVLRYLKELLEGLQFIHEKGVIHGDLSRDNIFLDDHDHIKIGDFGLARNTRDGSIPFGDGLGNMMYRAPELSIDPRLISTKSDMFSLGLVLFELSCPMGTGYERARQFEELKKSGEIPEEKVDEILREIICQVLKKDPQQRPSAAQLLHRYFS
;
A
#
# COMPACT_ATOMS: atom_id res chain seq x y z
N MET A 1 -34.89 -47.40 22.53
CA MET A 1 -33.66 -48.19 22.36
C MET A 1 -33.22 -47.99 20.93
N GLY A 2 -32.27 -47.08 20.70
CA GLY A 2 -31.89 -46.62 19.35
C GLY A 2 -31.11 -45.33 19.49
N SER A 3 -29.82 -45.45 19.82
CA SER A 3 -28.89 -44.30 19.88
C SER A 3 -27.42 -44.72 19.96
N SER A 4 -27.04 -45.94 19.57
CA SER A 4 -25.63 -46.35 19.54
C SER A 4 -25.16 -46.91 18.20
N SER A 5 -26.02 -47.00 17.19
CA SER A 5 -25.64 -47.40 15.82
C SER A 5 -25.02 -46.25 15.04
N ASP A 6 -25.56 -45.04 15.20
CA ASP A 6 -25.23 -43.91 14.32
C ASP A 6 -23.91 -43.22 14.72
N GLU A 7 -23.53 -43.28 16.01
CA GLU A 7 -22.24 -42.76 16.49
C GLU A 7 -21.07 -43.70 16.14
N ASP A 8 -21.33 -45.02 16.12
CA ASP A 8 -20.33 -46.02 15.72
C ASP A 8 -20.17 -46.04 14.18
N GLU A 9 -21.24 -45.84 13.41
CA GLU A 9 -21.17 -45.63 11.95
C GLU A 9 -20.40 -44.35 11.57
N MET A 10 -20.58 -43.25 12.31
CA MET A 10 -19.77 -42.03 12.09
C MET A 10 -18.28 -42.22 12.43
N ARG A 11 -17.96 -43.02 13.46
CA ARG A 11 -16.57 -43.32 13.85
C ARG A 11 -15.88 -44.28 12.88
N GLU A 12 -16.60 -45.26 12.32
CA GLU A 12 -16.08 -46.11 11.25
C GLU A 12 -15.91 -45.33 9.92
N ALA A 13 -16.84 -44.42 9.60
CA ALA A 13 -16.70 -43.56 8.41
C ALA A 13 -15.47 -42.63 8.49
N MET A 14 -15.10 -42.16 9.69
CA MET A 14 -13.88 -41.38 9.91
C MET A 14 -12.59 -42.21 9.81
N HIS A 15 -12.66 -43.53 10.03
CA HIS A 15 -11.49 -44.42 9.96
C HIS A 15 -11.26 -45.06 8.58
N THR A 16 -12.17 -44.85 7.62
CA THR A 16 -12.10 -45.46 6.28
C THR A 16 -11.68 -44.49 5.18
N LEU A 17 -11.43 -43.21 5.50
CA LEU A 17 -10.89 -42.27 4.53
C LEU A 17 -9.40 -42.56 4.31
N SER A 18 -9.08 -42.97 3.08
CA SER A 18 -7.71 -43.10 2.61
C SER A 18 -6.98 -41.77 2.80
N SER A 19 -5.70 -41.82 3.18
CA SER A 19 -4.80 -40.68 3.30
C SER A 19 -4.79 -39.74 2.08
N ASP A 20 -5.21 -40.26 0.91
CA ASP A 20 -5.34 -39.54 -0.36
C ASP A 20 -6.66 -38.77 -0.53
N GLU A 21 -7.71 -39.05 0.25
CA GLU A 21 -9.00 -38.34 0.21
C GLU A 21 -9.04 -37.13 1.16
N MET A 22 -8.11 -37.07 2.10
CA MET A 22 -7.86 -35.91 2.97
C MET A 22 -7.04 -34.81 2.26
N ARG A 23 -7.07 -34.79 0.92
CA ARG A 23 -6.49 -33.75 0.08
C ARG A 23 -7.12 -32.41 0.42
N GLU A 24 -6.31 -31.57 1.05
CA GLU A 24 -6.49 -30.14 1.38
C GLU A 24 -7.84 -29.56 0.93
N ALA A 25 -8.79 -29.48 1.86
CA ALA A 25 -9.92 -28.58 1.72
C ALA A 25 -9.34 -27.16 1.50
N THR A 26 -9.37 -26.70 0.25
CA THR A 26 -8.91 -25.35 -0.09
C THR A 26 -9.93 -24.37 0.46
N HIS A 27 -9.60 -23.72 1.57
CA HIS A 27 -10.46 -22.71 2.16
C HIS A 27 -10.23 -21.39 1.43
N THR A 28 -11.26 -20.90 0.75
CA THR A 28 -11.23 -19.57 0.11
C THR A 28 -11.89 -18.55 1.03
N LEU A 29 -11.15 -17.53 1.42
CA LEU A 29 -11.70 -16.36 2.13
C LEU A 29 -12.26 -15.37 1.11
N PHE A 30 -13.54 -15.04 1.25
CA PHE A 30 -14.18 -13.97 0.47
C PHE A 30 -14.35 -12.74 1.35
N VAL A 31 -13.87 -11.59 0.86
CA VAL A 31 -14.04 -10.29 1.51
C VAL A 31 -14.88 -9.42 0.58
N ALA A 32 -16.08 -9.06 1.02
CA ALA A 32 -16.94 -8.11 0.29
C ALA A 32 -16.61 -6.67 0.72
N MET A 33 -16.38 -5.80 -0.24
CA MET A 33 -16.02 -4.39 -0.03
C MET A 33 -16.76 -3.48 -1.00
N GLU A 34 -16.70 -2.17 -0.76
CA GLU A 34 -17.20 -1.15 -1.68
C GLU A 34 -16.49 -1.25 -3.04
N LEU A 35 -17.25 -1.11 -4.12
CA LEU A 35 -16.71 -1.16 -5.48
C LEU A 35 -16.06 0.18 -5.85
N CYS A 36 -14.76 0.17 -6.11
CA CYS A 36 -14.06 1.26 -6.78
C CYS A 36 -14.08 1.05 -8.29
N THR A 37 -14.18 2.13 -9.07
CA THR A 37 -14.29 2.06 -10.53
C THR A 37 -12.95 1.84 -11.21
N SER A 38 -11.85 2.26 -10.58
CA SER A 38 -10.50 2.08 -11.11
C SER A 38 -9.43 2.11 -10.02
N THR A 39 -8.21 1.71 -10.38
CA THR A 39 -7.00 2.01 -9.60
C THR A 39 -6.32 3.26 -10.14
N LEU A 40 -5.46 3.88 -9.32
CA LEU A 40 -4.60 4.97 -9.78
C LEU A 40 -3.70 4.50 -10.92
N HIS A 41 -3.30 3.22 -10.91
CA HIS A 41 -2.61 2.62 -12.02
C HIS A 41 -3.40 2.70 -13.32
N ALA A 42 -4.64 2.20 -13.35
CA ALA A 42 -5.47 2.22 -14.54
C ALA A 42 -5.75 3.65 -14.99
N ARG A 43 -5.95 4.57 -14.05
CA ARG A 43 -6.17 6.00 -14.31
C ARG A 43 -4.99 6.65 -15.03
N LEU A 44 -3.77 6.36 -14.58
CA LEU A 44 -2.55 6.94 -15.17
C LEU A 44 -2.20 6.35 -16.54
N GLU A 45 -2.50 5.07 -16.81
CA GLU A 45 -2.29 4.46 -18.13
C GLU A 45 -3.31 4.93 -19.18
N ALA A 46 -4.48 5.43 -18.76
CA ALA A 46 -5.54 5.83 -19.68
C ALA A 46 -5.29 7.17 -20.41
N GLU A 47 -4.17 7.88 -20.14
CA GLU A 47 -3.79 9.16 -20.77
C GLU A 47 -4.87 10.28 -20.73
N ILE A 48 -5.71 10.36 -19.69
CA ILE A 48 -6.78 11.39 -19.59
C ILE A 48 -6.52 12.43 -18.49
N GLU A 49 -6.43 13.69 -18.91
CA GLU A 49 -6.49 14.95 -18.15
C GLU A 49 -5.48 15.17 -17.00
N LYS A 50 -5.27 16.46 -16.68
CA LYS A 50 -4.55 16.85 -15.47
C LYS A 50 -5.31 16.32 -14.26
N VAL A 51 -4.74 15.34 -13.58
CA VAL A 51 -5.27 14.87 -12.29
C VAL A 51 -5.20 16.00 -11.24
N PRO A 52 -6.16 16.10 -10.32
CA PRO A 52 -6.16 17.11 -9.28
C PRO A 52 -5.21 16.74 -8.14
N VAL A 53 -3.89 16.79 -8.40
CA VAL A 53 -2.84 16.25 -7.49
C VAL A 53 -2.96 16.75 -6.05
N LEU A 54 -3.28 18.03 -5.83
CA LEU A 54 -3.46 18.57 -4.47
C LEU A 54 -4.66 17.97 -3.73
N ARG A 55 -5.75 17.65 -4.45
CA ARG A 55 -6.91 16.98 -3.86
C ARG A 55 -6.57 15.53 -3.52
N TYR A 56 -5.96 14.81 -4.47
CA TYR A 56 -5.49 13.43 -4.22
C TYR A 56 -4.49 13.39 -3.06
N LEU A 57 -3.57 14.35 -2.97
CA LEU A 57 -2.65 14.49 -1.85
C LEU A 57 -3.41 14.61 -0.53
N LYS A 58 -4.40 15.50 -0.44
CA LYS A 58 -5.21 15.67 0.78
C LYS A 58 -5.90 14.36 1.19
N GLU A 59 -6.57 13.70 0.25
CA GLU A 59 -7.29 12.44 0.51
C GLU A 59 -6.34 11.29 0.90
N LEU A 60 -5.16 11.19 0.26
CA LEU A 60 -4.12 10.24 0.62
C LEU A 60 -3.56 10.50 2.02
N LEU A 61 -3.32 11.77 2.38
CA LEU A 61 -2.88 12.12 3.72
C LEU A 61 -3.95 11.81 4.78
N GLU A 62 -5.23 12.08 4.49
CA GLU A 62 -6.33 11.77 5.41
C GLU A 62 -6.45 10.25 5.63
N GLY A 63 -6.37 9.47 4.55
CA GLY A 63 -6.36 8.00 4.63
C GLY A 63 -5.16 7.46 5.41
N LEU A 64 -3.95 7.97 5.13
CA LEU A 64 -2.73 7.58 5.85
C LEU A 64 -2.77 7.97 7.32
N GLN A 65 -3.20 9.19 7.64
CA GLN A 65 -3.38 9.63 9.03
C GLN A 65 -4.32 8.67 9.76
N PHE A 66 -5.47 8.36 9.16
CA PHE A 66 -6.47 7.48 9.77
C PHE A 66 -5.88 6.09 10.10
N ILE A 67 -5.23 5.42 9.15
CA ILE A 67 -4.68 4.09 9.40
C ILE A 67 -3.49 4.14 10.38
N HIS A 68 -2.66 5.18 10.31
CA HIS A 68 -1.51 5.36 11.21
C HIS A 68 -1.96 5.59 12.66
N GLU A 69 -3.04 6.35 12.88
CA GLU A 69 -3.66 6.55 14.21
C GLU A 69 -4.25 5.26 14.77
N LYS A 70 -4.73 4.36 13.90
CA LYS A 70 -5.15 3.00 14.31
C LYS A 70 -3.99 2.07 14.59
N GLY A 71 -2.74 2.51 14.36
CA GLY A 71 -1.54 1.70 14.54
C GLY A 71 -1.30 0.75 13.36
N VAL A 72 -1.88 1.02 12.20
CA VAL A 72 -1.69 0.21 10.98
C VAL A 72 -0.68 0.91 10.08
N ILE A 73 0.34 0.19 9.65
CA ILE A 73 1.27 0.58 8.58
C ILE A 73 0.82 -0.13 7.32
N HIS A 74 0.65 0.58 6.21
CA HIS A 74 0.21 -0.02 4.95
C HIS A 74 1.27 -0.96 4.39
N GLY A 75 2.53 -0.50 4.30
CA GLY A 75 3.69 -1.30 3.90
C GLY A 75 3.80 -1.61 2.40
N ASP A 76 2.72 -1.42 1.64
CA ASP A 76 2.70 -1.56 0.18
C ASP A 76 1.95 -0.43 -0.53
N LEU A 77 2.15 0.81 -0.11
CA LEU A 77 1.47 1.93 -0.76
C LEU A 77 2.06 2.15 -2.16
N SER A 78 1.24 2.00 -3.20
CA SER A 78 1.64 2.18 -4.59
C SER A 78 0.43 2.56 -5.43
N ARG A 79 0.63 2.93 -6.70
CA ARG A 79 -0.46 3.22 -7.65
C ARG A 79 -1.41 2.05 -7.87
N ASP A 80 -0.99 0.82 -7.57
CA ASP A 80 -1.81 -0.39 -7.72
C ASP A 80 -2.78 -0.57 -6.53
N ASN A 81 -2.41 -0.06 -5.35
CA ASN A 81 -3.16 -0.17 -4.10
C ASN A 81 -3.90 1.13 -3.71
N ILE A 82 -3.95 2.08 -4.65
CA ILE A 82 -4.73 3.31 -4.54
C ILE A 82 -5.89 3.20 -5.52
N PHE A 83 -7.10 3.35 -5.04
CA PHE A 83 -8.34 3.16 -5.79
C PHE A 83 -9.07 4.49 -5.96
N LEU A 84 -9.89 4.58 -7.00
CA LEU A 84 -10.80 5.70 -7.26
C LEU A 84 -12.23 5.18 -7.29
N ASP A 85 -13.11 5.87 -6.56
CA ASP A 85 -14.55 5.60 -6.64
C ASP A 85 -15.17 6.21 -7.92
N ASP A 86 -16.49 6.15 -8.03
CA ASP A 86 -17.25 6.69 -9.16
C ASP A 86 -17.29 8.23 -9.20
N HIS A 87 -16.84 8.89 -8.13
CA HIS A 87 -16.78 10.35 -7.99
C HIS A 87 -15.33 10.88 -8.06
N ASP A 88 -14.36 10.06 -8.48
CA ASP A 88 -12.93 10.40 -8.58
C ASP A 88 -12.29 10.72 -7.21
N HIS A 89 -12.81 10.15 -6.11
CA HIS A 89 -12.18 10.22 -4.79
C HIS A 89 -11.27 9.04 -4.52
N ILE A 90 -10.14 9.32 -3.87
CA ILE A 90 -9.11 8.35 -3.53
C ILE A 90 -9.52 7.50 -2.33
N LYS A 91 -9.29 6.20 -2.43
CA LYS A 91 -9.35 5.25 -1.32
C LYS A 91 -8.06 4.42 -1.29
N ILE A 92 -7.48 4.26 -0.10
CA ILE A 92 -6.36 3.35 0.12
C ILE A 92 -6.93 1.95 0.33
N GLY A 93 -6.46 0.98 -0.44
CA GLY A 93 -6.92 -0.41 -0.37
C GLY A 93 -5.76 -1.40 -0.39
N ASP A 94 -6.11 -2.69 -0.40
CA ASP A 94 -5.17 -3.81 -0.30
C ASP A 94 -4.23 -3.76 0.92
N PHE A 95 -4.78 -4.18 2.05
CA PHE A 95 -4.05 -4.31 3.31
C PHE A 95 -3.41 -5.70 3.48
N GLY A 96 -3.22 -6.47 2.40
CA GLY A 96 -2.67 -7.83 2.46
C GLY A 96 -1.26 -7.89 3.06
N LEU A 97 -0.50 -6.79 2.97
CA LEU A 97 0.84 -6.64 3.54
C LEU A 97 0.90 -5.67 4.74
N ALA A 98 -0.26 -5.20 5.20
CA ALA A 98 -0.35 -4.23 6.28
C ALA A 98 0.10 -4.83 7.61
N ARG A 99 0.63 -3.97 8.50
CA ARG A 99 1.21 -4.37 9.78
C ARG A 99 0.62 -3.56 10.92
N ASN A 100 0.27 -4.24 12.00
CA ASN A 100 -0.12 -3.60 13.23
C ASN A 100 1.13 -3.30 14.08
N THR A 101 1.33 -2.03 14.43
CA THR A 101 2.44 -1.58 15.28
C THR A 101 2.36 -2.16 16.70
N ARG A 102 1.18 -2.65 17.11
CA ARG A 102 0.94 -3.23 18.43
C ARG A 102 1.28 -4.72 18.52
N ASP A 103 1.27 -5.45 17.41
CA ASP A 103 1.28 -6.91 17.46
C ASP A 103 2.69 -7.50 17.51
N GLY A 104 3.76 -6.69 17.33
CA GLY A 104 5.17 -7.12 17.47
C GLY A 104 5.63 -8.22 16.51
N SER A 105 4.68 -8.87 15.82
CA SER A 105 4.88 -9.92 14.83
C SER A 105 5.38 -9.28 13.55
N ILE A 106 6.66 -9.49 13.28
CA ILE A 106 7.27 -9.21 11.99
C ILE A 106 7.12 -10.50 11.17
N PRO A 107 6.34 -10.54 10.07
CA PRO A 107 6.44 -11.65 9.15
C PRO A 107 7.85 -11.65 8.56
N PHE A 108 8.59 -12.73 8.82
CA PHE A 108 9.80 -13.09 8.08
C PHE A 108 9.37 -13.74 6.76
N GLY A 109 9.83 -13.20 5.62
CA GLY A 109 9.59 -13.79 4.30
C GLY A 109 9.29 -12.76 3.21
N ASP A 110 9.44 -13.17 1.95
CA ASP A 110 9.44 -12.41 0.68
C ASP A 110 8.26 -11.43 0.41
N GLY A 111 7.32 -11.25 1.35
CA GLY A 111 6.19 -10.32 1.30
C GLY A 111 6.58 -8.88 1.59
N LEU A 112 7.62 -8.37 0.92
CA LEU A 112 7.93 -6.95 0.94
C LEU A 112 7.19 -6.31 -0.22
N GLY A 113 6.31 -5.34 0.08
CA GLY A 113 5.51 -4.61 -0.91
C GLY A 113 6.32 -4.07 -2.08
N ASN A 114 5.64 -3.58 -3.10
CA ASN A 114 6.17 -3.12 -4.38
C ASN A 114 7.56 -2.48 -4.26
N MET A 115 8.59 -3.18 -4.74
CA MET A 115 9.99 -2.78 -4.64
C MET A 115 10.25 -1.38 -5.21
N MET A 116 9.46 -0.97 -6.20
CA MET A 116 9.59 0.32 -6.86
C MET A 116 9.25 1.47 -5.90
N TYR A 117 8.21 1.33 -5.07
CA TYR A 117 7.75 2.37 -4.13
C TYR A 117 8.38 2.26 -2.74
N ARG A 118 9.20 1.23 -2.52
CA ARG A 118 9.77 0.92 -1.22
C ARG A 118 10.77 1.96 -0.73
N ALA A 119 10.66 2.28 0.55
CA ALA A 119 11.60 3.14 1.26
C ALA A 119 13.00 2.50 1.41
N PRO A 120 14.09 3.28 1.33
CA PRO A 120 15.46 2.75 1.26
C PRO A 120 15.87 1.96 2.51
N GLU A 121 15.37 2.32 3.70
CA GLU A 121 15.66 1.62 4.94
C GLU A 121 15.19 0.15 4.93
N LEU A 122 14.14 -0.17 4.16
CA LEU A 122 13.56 -1.52 4.10
C LEU A 122 14.39 -2.47 3.24
N SER A 123 15.23 -1.92 2.35
CA SER A 123 16.22 -2.70 1.60
C SER A 123 17.42 -3.09 2.47
N ILE A 124 17.67 -2.34 3.55
CA ILE A 124 18.73 -2.64 4.53
C ILE A 124 18.19 -3.65 5.55
N ASP A 125 17.03 -3.34 6.14
CA ASP A 125 16.37 -4.21 7.09
C ASP A 125 14.84 -4.03 7.01
N PRO A 126 14.11 -5.03 6.49
CA PRO A 126 12.65 -5.02 6.44
C PRO A 126 11.93 -4.75 7.76
N ARG A 127 12.61 -4.97 8.90
CA ARG A 127 12.09 -4.73 10.25
C ARG A 127 12.01 -3.25 10.60
N LEU A 128 12.65 -2.39 9.81
CA LEU A 128 12.60 -0.93 9.97
C LEU A 128 11.31 -0.30 9.42
N ILE A 129 10.37 -1.13 8.96
CA ILE A 129 9.06 -0.68 8.50
C ILE A 129 8.34 0.14 9.57
N SER A 130 7.85 1.30 9.15
CA SER A 130 7.17 2.25 10.01
C SER A 130 6.17 3.05 9.20
N THR A 131 5.37 3.86 9.89
CA THR A 131 4.50 4.86 9.22
C THR A 131 5.29 5.81 8.32
N LYS A 132 6.58 6.04 8.63
CA LYS A 132 7.48 6.86 7.80
C LYS A 132 7.89 6.17 6.49
N SER A 133 7.79 4.85 6.41
CA SER A 133 8.00 4.11 5.17
C SER A 133 6.81 4.33 4.22
N ASP A 134 5.58 4.35 4.72
CA ASP A 134 4.40 4.73 3.91
C ASP A 134 4.52 6.17 3.38
N MET A 135 5.02 7.10 4.21
CA MET A 135 5.24 8.50 3.78
C MET A 135 6.25 8.60 2.63
N PHE A 136 7.28 7.74 2.63
CA PHE A 136 8.23 7.70 1.51
C PHE A 136 7.56 7.19 0.22
N SER A 137 6.77 6.11 0.33
CA SER A 137 6.01 5.58 -0.80
C SER A 137 5.01 6.60 -1.35
N LEU A 138 4.35 7.37 -0.48
CA LEU A 138 3.51 8.52 -0.86
C LEU A 138 4.31 9.53 -1.70
N GLY A 139 5.55 9.85 -1.31
CA GLY A 139 6.42 10.76 -2.07
C GLY A 139 6.66 10.32 -3.51
N LEU A 140 6.86 9.02 -3.73
CA LEU A 140 7.04 8.46 -5.07
C LEU A 140 5.73 8.49 -5.88
N VAL A 141 4.58 8.21 -5.25
CA VAL A 141 3.26 8.36 -5.89
C VAL A 141 3.02 9.82 -6.30
N LEU A 142 3.30 10.78 -5.42
CA LEU A 142 3.14 12.21 -5.71
C LEU A 142 4.07 12.69 -6.83
N PHE A 143 5.31 12.19 -6.85
CA PHE A 143 6.25 12.47 -7.92
C PHE A 143 5.73 11.96 -9.27
N GLU A 144 5.23 10.73 -9.32
CA GLU A 144 4.62 10.14 -10.52
C GLU A 144 3.38 10.90 -10.99
N LEU A 145 2.51 11.34 -10.06
CA LEU A 145 1.36 12.17 -10.38
C LEU A 145 1.75 13.53 -10.95
N SER A 146 2.89 14.07 -10.53
CA SER A 146 3.40 15.39 -10.96
C SER A 146 4.25 15.31 -12.23
N CYS A 147 4.86 14.15 -12.48
CA CYS A 147 5.72 13.90 -13.63
C CYS A 147 5.31 12.57 -14.28
N PRO A 148 4.24 12.56 -15.10
CA PRO A 148 3.80 11.35 -15.79
C PRO A 148 4.92 10.79 -16.68
N MET A 149 5.21 9.51 -16.53
CA MET A 149 6.20 8.79 -17.34
C MET A 149 5.49 7.92 -18.38
N GLY A 150 6.00 7.92 -19.62
CA GLY A 150 5.36 7.21 -20.72
C GLY A 150 5.59 5.70 -20.71
N THR A 151 6.55 5.21 -19.90
CA THR A 151 6.87 3.78 -19.80
C THR A 151 7.25 3.37 -18.39
N GLY A 152 7.06 2.08 -18.07
CA GLY A 152 7.53 1.50 -16.81
C GLY A 152 9.06 1.57 -16.64
N TYR A 153 9.82 1.52 -17.73
CA TYR A 153 11.29 1.68 -17.70
C TYR A 153 11.69 3.10 -17.29
N GLU A 154 11.05 4.11 -17.88
CA GLU A 154 11.30 5.51 -17.53
C GLU A 154 10.95 5.79 -16.06
N ARG A 155 9.80 5.28 -15.60
CA ARG A 155 9.39 5.33 -14.19
C ARG A 155 10.43 4.74 -13.25
N ALA A 156 10.85 3.50 -13.52
CA ALA A 156 11.86 2.82 -12.72
C ALA A 156 13.18 3.60 -12.66
N ARG A 157 13.65 4.12 -13.81
CA ARG A 157 14.86 4.93 -13.90
C ARG A 157 14.75 6.21 -13.07
N GLN A 158 13.68 6.98 -13.24
CA GLN A 158 13.50 8.25 -12.53
C GLN A 158 13.33 8.04 -11.02
N PHE A 159 12.63 6.99 -10.60
CA PHE A 159 12.52 6.64 -9.18
C PHE A 159 13.88 6.28 -8.60
N GLU A 160 14.69 5.50 -9.30
CA GLU A 160 16.05 5.15 -8.86
C GLU A 160 16.96 6.39 -8.79
N GLU A 161 16.88 7.29 -9.77
CA GLU A 161 17.60 8.56 -9.74
C GLU A 161 17.17 9.41 -8.54
N LEU A 162 15.86 9.56 -8.32
CA LEU A 162 15.28 10.33 -7.22
C LEU A 162 15.65 9.76 -5.85
N LYS A 163 15.64 8.42 -5.68
CA LYS A 163 16.10 7.75 -4.46
C LYS A 163 17.59 8.03 -4.17
N LYS A 164 18.41 8.16 -5.22
CA LYS A 164 19.86 8.39 -5.10
C LYS A 164 20.19 9.84 -4.81
N SER A 165 19.69 10.76 -5.63
CA SER A 165 19.97 12.21 -5.55
C SER A 165 19.16 12.90 -4.46
N GLY A 166 17.90 12.49 -4.26
CA GLY A 166 16.92 13.26 -3.48
C GLY A 166 16.43 14.53 -4.18
N GLU A 167 16.77 14.69 -5.46
CA GLU A 167 16.48 15.88 -6.26
C GLU A 167 15.45 15.57 -7.34
N ILE A 168 14.44 16.43 -7.43
CA ILE A 168 13.37 16.33 -8.42
C ILE A 168 13.82 17.10 -9.67
N PRO A 169 13.94 16.46 -10.85
CA PRO A 169 14.28 17.18 -12.08
C PRO A 169 13.26 18.32 -12.33
N GLU A 170 13.76 19.55 -12.51
CA GLU A 170 12.94 20.72 -12.91
C GLU A 170 12.36 20.46 -14.31
N GLU A 171 11.07 20.68 -14.62
CA GLU A 171 10.37 21.98 -14.76
C GLU A 171 8.82 21.83 -14.65
N LYS A 172 8.27 20.74 -14.09
CA LYS A 172 6.82 20.43 -14.18
C LYS A 172 6.07 20.23 -12.86
N VAL A 173 6.77 20.26 -11.73
CA VAL A 173 6.17 20.01 -10.41
C VAL A 173 5.90 21.35 -9.73
N ASP A 174 4.66 21.54 -9.28
CA ASP A 174 4.23 22.68 -8.47
C ASP A 174 5.15 22.86 -7.24
N GLU A 175 5.40 24.10 -6.82
CA GLU A 175 6.35 24.42 -5.75
C GLU A 175 5.97 23.76 -4.42
N ILE A 176 4.66 23.73 -4.08
CA ILE A 176 4.16 23.11 -2.85
C ILE A 176 4.38 21.60 -2.93
N LEU A 177 4.03 20.98 -4.06
CA LEU A 177 4.23 19.54 -4.27
C LEU A 177 5.72 19.17 -4.20
N ARG A 178 6.59 19.98 -4.80
CA ARG A 178 8.05 19.81 -4.74
C ARG A 178 8.54 19.86 -3.30
N GLU A 179 8.09 20.83 -2.51
CA GLU A 179 8.47 20.94 -1.10
C GLU A 179 8.06 19.70 -0.30
N ILE A 180 6.83 19.21 -0.51
CA ILE A 180 6.29 18.04 0.17
C ILE A 180 7.05 16.77 -0.23
N ILE A 181 7.23 16.53 -1.54
CA ILE A 181 7.94 15.36 -2.07
C ILE A 181 9.38 15.33 -1.51
N CYS A 182 10.09 16.45 -1.52
CA CYS A 182 11.44 16.56 -0.95
C CYS A 182 11.50 16.28 0.57
N GLN A 183 10.45 16.63 1.32
CA GLN A 183 10.37 16.33 2.76
C GLN A 183 10.13 14.85 3.03
N VAL A 184 9.21 14.20 2.29
CA VAL A 184 8.87 12.80 2.54
C VAL A 184 9.87 11.81 1.93
N LEU A 185 10.66 12.23 0.94
CA LEU A 185 11.72 11.40 0.33
C LEU A 185 13.09 11.52 1.03
N LYS A 186 13.17 12.15 2.20
CA LYS A 186 14.40 12.16 3.00
C LYS A 186 14.88 10.73 3.29
N LYS A 187 16.19 10.49 3.15
CA LYS A 187 16.80 9.18 3.39
C LYS A 187 16.60 8.71 4.83
N ASP A 188 16.73 9.63 5.78
CA ASP A 188 16.44 9.38 7.19
C ASP A 188 14.92 9.43 7.46
N PRO A 189 14.27 8.32 7.87
CA PRO A 189 12.84 8.27 8.17
C PRO A 189 12.40 9.24 9.28
N GLN A 190 13.31 9.59 10.21
CA GLN A 190 12.98 10.50 11.31
C GLN A 190 12.74 11.94 10.82
N GLN A 191 13.36 12.32 9.70
CA GLN A 191 13.23 13.65 9.09
C GLN A 191 11.97 13.80 8.23
N ARG A 192 11.29 12.70 7.90
CA ARG A 192 10.05 12.74 7.11
C ARG A 192 8.90 13.22 7.99
N PRO A 193 8.03 14.16 7.55
CA PRO A 193 6.85 14.54 8.31
C PRO A 193 5.83 13.38 8.34
N SER A 194 4.96 13.36 9.35
CA SER A 194 3.78 12.49 9.37
C SER A 194 2.66 13.04 8.47
N ALA A 195 1.69 12.19 8.12
CA ALA A 195 0.51 12.62 7.38
C ALA A 195 -0.24 13.77 8.08
N ALA A 196 -0.43 13.66 9.40
CA ALA A 196 -1.05 14.70 10.22
C ALA A 196 -0.27 16.03 10.20
N GLN A 197 1.07 15.99 10.21
CA GLN A 197 1.89 17.21 10.12
C GLN A 197 1.74 17.91 8.78
N LEU A 198 1.66 17.15 7.67
CA LEU A 198 1.43 17.72 6.34
C LEU A 198 0.01 18.28 6.18
N LEU A 199 -1.02 17.58 6.68
CA LEU A 199 -2.40 18.08 6.69
C LEU A 199 -2.52 19.40 7.45
N HIS A 200 -1.92 19.46 8.64
CA HIS A 200 -1.94 20.67 9.45
C HIS A 200 -1.25 21.86 8.75
N ARG A 201 -0.16 21.59 8.03
CA ARG A 201 0.65 22.64 7.41
C ARG A 201 0.05 23.20 6.11
N TYR A 202 -0.60 22.36 5.30
CA TYR A 202 -0.99 22.72 3.93
C TYR A 202 -2.51 22.75 3.68
N PHE A 203 -3.33 22.19 4.58
CA PHE A 203 -4.77 22.02 4.37
C PHE A 203 -5.64 22.43 5.57
N SER A 204 -5.05 23.06 6.59
CA SER A 204 -5.76 23.61 7.77
C SER A 204 -5.87 25.13 7.74
#